data_AF-A0A845WRC6-F1
#
_entry.id   AF-A0A845WRC6-F1
#
_cell.length_a   1.000
_cell.length_b   1.000
_cell.length_c   1.000
_cell.angle_alpha   90.00
_cell.angle_beta   90.00
_cell.angle_gamma   90.00
#
_symmetry.space_group_name_H-M   'P 1'
#
loop_
_entity.id
_entity.type
_entity.pdbx_description
1 polymer ?
#
loop_
_entity_poly.entity_id
_entity_poly.type
_entity_poly.pdbx_seq_one_letter_code
_entity_poly.pdbx_strand_id
1 'polypeptide(L)'
;LVLYDEPSANLDLRSRRRLISFLKRSEETILISSHDLELILEVCDRVLLLDEGQIIADGPPQQVMANQQLMESHGLEKPHSIVSVISNP
;
A
#
# COMPACT_ATOMS: atom_id res chain seq x y z
N LEU A 1 -3.95 -17.51 6.76
CA LEU A 1 -2.94 -16.41 6.74
C LEU A 1 -1.93 -16.69 5.64
N VAL A 2 -1.83 -15.78 4.68
CA VAL A 2 -0.88 -15.86 3.55
C VAL A 2 0.01 -14.63 3.56
N LEU A 3 1.30 -14.81 3.31
CA LEU A 3 2.30 -13.74 3.28
C LEU A 3 2.82 -13.59 1.84
N TYR A 4 2.78 -12.38 1.31
CA TYR A 4 3.36 -12.02 0.02
C TYR A 4 4.45 -10.99 0.21
N ASP A 5 5.65 -11.29 -0.26
CA ASP A 5 6.76 -10.36 -0.35
C ASP A 5 6.92 -9.91 -1.80
N GLU A 6 6.65 -8.63 -2.05
CA GLU A 6 6.75 -7.99 -3.37
C GLU A 6 5.99 -8.72 -4.50
N PRO A 7 4.68 -9.01 -4.34
CA PRO A 7 3.95 -9.88 -5.28
C PRO A 7 3.74 -9.26 -6.68
N SER A 8 3.89 -7.95 -6.82
CA SER A 8 3.78 -7.24 -8.10
C SER A 8 5.10 -7.10 -8.85
N ALA A 9 6.22 -7.56 -8.29
CA ALA A 9 7.53 -7.45 -8.91
C ALA A 9 7.55 -8.08 -10.30
N ASN A 10 8.13 -7.38 -11.27
CA ASN A 10 8.26 -7.80 -12.68
C ASN A 10 6.93 -8.11 -13.40
N LEU A 11 5.79 -7.67 -12.88
CA LEU A 11 4.50 -7.83 -13.57
C LEU A 11 4.24 -6.67 -14.54
N ASP A 12 3.72 -7.01 -15.71
CA ASP A 12 3.13 -6.03 -16.61
C ASP A 12 1.79 -5.49 -16.05
N LEU A 13 1.29 -4.40 -16.64
CA LEU A 13 0.05 -3.76 -16.20
C LEU A 13 -1.15 -4.74 -16.17
N ARG A 14 -1.22 -5.66 -17.15
CA ARG A 14 -2.31 -6.63 -17.25
C ARG A 14 -2.25 -7.65 -16.12
N SER A 15 -1.07 -8.14 -15.78
CA SER A 15 -0.87 -9.14 -14.74
C SER A 15 -1.00 -8.53 -13.35
N ARG A 16 -0.55 -7.28 -13.16
CA ARG A 16 -0.80 -6.49 -11.95
C ARG A 16 -2.30 -6.36 -11.65
N ARG A 17 -3.11 -6.00 -12.65
CA ARG A 17 -4.59 -5.93 -12.50
C ARG A 17 -5.21 -7.28 -12.12
N ARG A 18 -4.70 -8.38 -12.69
CA ARG A 18 -5.15 -9.74 -12.33
C ARG A 18 -4.77 -10.10 -10.90
N LEU A 19 -3.57 -9.75 -10.47
CA LEU A 19 -3.10 -9.92 -9.10
C LEU A 19 -4.01 -9.17 -8.12
N ILE A 20 -4.24 -7.87 -8.35
CA ILE A 20 -5.15 -7.05 -7.53
C ILE A 20 -6.53 -7.71 -7.40
N SER A 21 -7.09 -8.11 -8.54
CA SER A 21 -8.40 -8.76 -8.59
C SER A 21 -8.42 -10.08 -7.83
N PHE A 22 -7.32 -10.83 -7.86
CA PHE A 22 -7.16 -12.07 -7.11
C PHE A 22 -7.07 -11.81 -5.60
N LEU A 23 -6.23 -10.87 -5.19
CA LEU A 23 -6.04 -10.51 -3.78
C LEU A 23 -7.34 -10.00 -3.14
N LYS A 24 -8.08 -9.11 -3.84
CA LYS A 24 -9.38 -8.59 -3.38
C LYS A 24 -10.49 -9.64 -3.22
N ARG A 25 -10.37 -10.79 -3.88
CA ARG A 25 -11.34 -11.89 -3.78
C ARG A 25 -10.94 -12.98 -2.79
N SER A 26 -9.78 -12.86 -2.17
CA SER A 26 -9.35 -13.84 -1.19
C SER A 26 -10.19 -13.71 0.08
N GLU A 27 -10.63 -14.84 0.63
CA GLU A 27 -11.29 -14.91 1.94
C GLU A 27 -10.27 -15.09 3.08
N GLU A 28 -8.99 -15.25 2.74
CA GLU A 28 -7.90 -15.44 3.69
C GLU A 28 -7.39 -14.10 4.22
N THR A 29 -6.90 -14.10 5.46
CA THR A 29 -6.06 -12.98 5.92
C THR A 29 -4.76 -12.96 5.12
N ILE A 30 -4.47 -11.82 4.51
CA ILE A 30 -3.28 -11.58 3.69
C ILE A 30 -2.41 -10.50 4.34
N LEU A 31 -1.11 -10.73 4.37
CA LEU A 31 -0.10 -9.70 4.66
C LEU A 31 0.76 -9.51 3.41
N ILE A 32 0.88 -8.26 2.96
CA ILE A 32 1.66 -7.86 1.79
C ILE A 32 2.78 -6.93 2.25
N SER A 33 4.01 -7.24 1.86
CA SER A 33 5.13 -6.30 1.84
C SER A 33 5.31 -5.83 0.40
N SER A 34 5.37 -4.52 0.17
CA SER A 34 5.51 -3.95 -1.17
C SER A 34 6.00 -2.50 -1.10
N HIS A 35 6.89 -2.11 -2.00
CA HIS A 35 7.22 -0.71 -2.26
C HIS A 35 6.20 -0.01 -3.19
N ASP A 36 5.34 -0.77 -3.89
CA ASP A 36 4.25 -0.22 -4.70
C ASP A 36 3.09 0.23 -3.78
N LEU A 37 3.10 1.53 -3.44
CA LEU A 37 2.09 2.11 -2.56
C LEU A 37 0.70 2.17 -3.19
N GLU A 38 0.59 2.20 -4.52
CA GLU A 38 -0.69 2.18 -5.23
C GLU A 38 -1.36 0.80 -5.10
N LEU A 39 -0.57 -0.26 -5.19
CA LEU A 39 -1.05 -1.62 -4.93
C LEU A 39 -1.58 -1.74 -3.50
N ILE A 40 -0.80 -1.26 -2.52
CA ILE A 40 -1.19 -1.32 -1.10
C ILE A 40 -2.47 -0.53 -0.88
N LEU A 41 -2.55 0.71 -1.37
CA LEU A 41 -3.72 1.58 -1.25
C LEU A 41 -4.97 0.95 -1.87
N GLU A 42 -4.80 0.22 -2.99
CA GLU A 42 -5.91 -0.40 -3.70
C GLU A 42 -6.40 -1.70 -3.04
N VAL A 43 -5.52 -2.49 -2.41
CA VAL A 43 -5.80 -3.87 -1.97
C VAL A 43 -5.97 -4.01 -0.45
N CYS A 44 -5.23 -3.24 0.35
CA CYS A 44 -5.15 -3.45 1.79
C CYS A 44 -6.20 -2.63 2.55
N ASP A 45 -6.80 -3.22 3.59
CA ASP A 45 -7.73 -2.51 4.49
C ASP A 45 -7.02 -1.79 5.65
N ARG A 46 -5.78 -2.22 5.96
CA ARG A 46 -4.94 -1.73 7.05
C ARG A 46 -3.48 -1.76 6.62
N VAL A 47 -2.70 -0.76 7.03
CA VAL A 47 -1.26 -0.68 6.77
C VAL A 47 -0.50 -0.44 8.07
N LEU A 48 0.73 -0.96 8.10
CA LEU A 48 1.70 -0.73 9.16
C LEU A 48 2.90 -0.01 8.54
N LEU A 49 3.25 1.15 9.07
CA LEU A 49 4.51 1.82 8.73
C LEU A 49 5.57 1.33 9.69
N LEU A 50 6.58 0.66 9.17
CA LEU A 50 7.74 0.22 9.94
C LEU A 50 8.93 1.13 9.65
N ASP A 51 9.59 1.57 10.72
CA ASP A 51 10.88 2.25 10.64
C ASP A 51 11.77 1.80 11.81
N GLU A 52 13.06 1.58 11.54
CA GLU A 52 14.05 1.08 12.50
C GLU A 52 13.58 -0.10 13.38
N GLY A 53 12.78 -1.01 12.81
CA GLY A 53 12.25 -2.18 13.51
C GLY A 53 11.07 -1.91 14.45
N GLN A 54 10.49 -0.70 14.40
CA GLN A 54 9.32 -0.30 15.17
C GLN A 54 8.13 0.01 14.26
N ILE A 55 6.92 -0.24 14.76
CA ILE A 55 5.69 0.20 14.11
C ILE A 55 5.46 1.66 14.51
N ILE A 56 5.63 2.57 13.56
CA ILE A 56 5.44 4.01 13.75
C ILE A 56 3.98 4.40 13.55
N ALA A 57 3.31 3.76 12.60
CA ALA A 57 1.90 4.00 12.31
C ALA A 57 1.16 2.71 12.00
N ASP A 58 -0.12 2.70 12.35
CA ASP A 58 -1.03 1.58 12.20
C ASP A 58 -2.44 2.12 11.96
N GLY A 59 -3.02 1.79 10.81
CA GLY A 59 -4.38 2.22 10.49
C GLY A 59 -4.78 2.03 9.04
N PRO A 60 -5.91 2.62 8.62
CA PRO A 60 -6.37 2.56 7.23
C PRO A 60 -5.36 3.21 6.27
N PRO A 61 -5.09 2.62 5.09
CA PRO A 61 -4.12 3.14 4.14
C PRO A 61 -4.36 4.60 3.78
N GLN A 62 -5.61 5.00 3.55
CA GLN A 62 -5.97 6.37 3.17
C GLN A 62 -5.62 7.39 4.26
N GLN A 63 -5.64 6.99 5.54
CA GLN A 63 -5.31 7.88 6.65
C GLN A 63 -3.79 7.98 6.86
N VAL A 64 -3.10 6.83 6.87
CA VAL A 64 -1.65 6.77 7.11
C VAL A 64 -0.89 7.38 5.94
N MET A 65 -1.21 6.98 4.70
CA MET A 65 -0.48 7.39 3.50
C MET A 65 -0.81 8.83 3.05
N ALA A 66 -1.90 9.43 3.53
CA ALA A 66 -2.20 10.83 3.26
C ALA A 66 -1.38 11.82 4.10
N ASN A 67 -0.83 11.37 5.24
CA ASN A 67 -0.02 12.20 6.11
C ASN A 67 1.37 12.43 5.50
N GLN A 68 1.56 13.60 4.87
CA GLN A 68 2.81 13.93 4.19
C GLN A 68 4.03 13.89 5.10
N GLN A 69 3.90 14.56 6.25
CA GLN A 69 5.01 14.74 7.15
C GLN A 69 5.46 13.39 7.71
N LEU A 70 4.51 12.51 8.06
CA LEU A 70 4.81 11.14 8.47
C LEU A 70 5.57 10.39 7.38
N MET A 71 5.02 10.30 6.17
CA MET A 71 5.60 9.54 5.08
C MET A 71 7.03 10.02 4.74
N GLU A 72 7.21 11.32 4.54
CA GLU A 72 8.50 11.91 4.19
C GLU A 72 9.54 11.76 5.30
N SER A 73 9.14 11.90 6.58
CA SER A 73 10.05 11.74 7.72
C SER A 73 10.61 10.32 7.88
N HIS A 74 9.93 9.33 7.28
CA HIS A 74 10.33 7.91 7.27
C HIS A 74 10.76 7.43 5.88
N GLY A 75 11.13 8.34 4.97
CA GLY A 75 11.72 8.01 3.67
C GLY A 75 10.75 7.42 2.64
N LEU A 76 9.44 7.58 2.83
CA LEU A 76 8.40 7.13 1.92
C LEU A 76 7.79 8.30 1.14
N GLU A 77 7.41 8.05 -0.11
CA GLU A 77 6.61 8.97 -0.92
C GLU A 77 5.11 8.77 -0.68
N LYS A 78 4.26 9.65 -1.23
CA LYS A 78 2.82 9.43 -1.25
C LYS A 78 2.39 8.65 -2.50
N PRO A 79 1.35 7.81 -2.42
CA PRO A 79 0.66 7.33 -3.60
C PRO A 79 0.19 8.53 -4.44
N HIS A 80 0.46 8.52 -5.74
CA HIS A 80 0.03 9.53 -6.69
C HIS A 80 -1.50 9.70 -6.70
N SER A 81 -2.25 8.60 -6.51
CA SER A 81 -3.71 8.62 -6.40
C SER A 81 -4.19 9.53 -5.27
N ILE A 82 -3.49 9.59 -4.13
CA ILE A 82 -3.86 10.49 -3.01
C ILE A 82 -3.52 11.95 -3.33
N VAL A 83 -2.37 12.18 -3.95
CA VAL A 83 -1.93 13.55 -4.33
C VAL A 83 -2.91 14.17 -5.34
N SER A 84 -3.40 13.37 -6.29
CA SER A 84 -4.34 13.83 -7.32
C SER A 84 -5.72 14.25 -6.79
N VAL A 85 -6.21 13.62 -5.71
CA VAL A 85 -7.52 13.96 -5.10
C VAL A 85 -7.53 15.34 -4.43
N ILE A 86 -6.39 15.79 -3.90
CA ILE A 86 -6.26 17.09 -3.25
C ILE A 86 -5.99 18.22 -4.27
N SER A 87 -5.59 17.85 -5.49
CA SER A 87 -5.18 18.79 -6.55
C SER A 87 -6.33 19.21 -7.48
N ASN A 88 -7.54 18.70 -7.26
CA ASN A 88 -8.71 19.04 -8.07
C ASN A 88 -9.61 20.01 -7.27
N PRO A 89 -9.58 21.32 -7.55
CA PRO A 89 -10.45 22.31 -6.89
C PRO A 89 -11.93 22.14 -7.25
#